data_AF-A0A3P7LM39-F1
#
_entry.id   AF-A0A3P7LM39-F1
#
_cell.length_a   1.000
_cell.length_b   1.000
_cell.length_c   1.000
_cell.angle_alpha   90.00
_cell.angle_beta   90.00
_cell.angle_gamma   90.00
#
_symmetry.space_group_name_H-M   'P 1'
#
loop_
_entity.id
_entity.type
_entity.pdbx_description
1 polymer ?
#
loop_
_entity_poly.entity_id
_entity_poly.type
_entity_poly.pdbx_seq_one_letter_code
_entity_poly.pdbx_strand_id
1 'polypeptide(L)'
;MNPLIDRKCGQMMLNLADDIRVFIYTQTDAYFSTFVFMDIGTTGLPTHQFHPNITELSLLAISRDALEDEKDVPRYQNKLVLCFHPRGGMRGLPAKISRRSCVVPYQYFLELNYKNLCNQEDFDVLAVEEIQLFLRRLEPPICLIAHNGFKFDFPILNSKIWDVKGECYRLVDSRGEEVACADTLHFFRAFPQIFYPVSPNYSVNLSTEIGELQISPPVPEDAPSTQTRPFALENLYTNVFGEPHHAAHTAEGDCIAMIRLVRYLGSCAFSWFDSTHRRLSHIR
;
A
#
# COMPACT_ATOMS: atom_id res chain seq x y z
N MET A 1 17.84 -9.67 16.35
CA MET A 1 18.45 -8.89 15.26
C MET A 1 19.45 -9.76 14.55
N ASN A 2 19.34 -9.87 13.22
CA ASN A 2 20.34 -10.54 12.39
C ASN A 2 21.47 -9.52 12.12
N PRO A 3 22.71 -9.73 12.62
CA PRO A 3 23.80 -8.74 12.54
C PRO A 3 24.17 -8.31 11.11
N LEU A 4 23.83 -9.14 10.12
CA LEU A 4 24.03 -8.86 8.69
C LEU A 4 23.01 -7.85 8.15
N ILE A 5 21.80 -7.80 8.68
CA ILE A 5 20.76 -6.83 8.27
C ILE A 5 21.07 -5.46 8.85
N ASP A 6 21.46 -5.37 10.13
CA ASP A 6 21.87 -4.09 10.75
C ASP A 6 23.09 -3.47 10.07
N ARG A 7 24.11 -4.27 9.72
CA ARG A 7 25.26 -3.77 8.96
C ARG A 7 24.89 -3.33 7.54
N LYS A 8 23.99 -4.05 6.87
CA LYS A 8 23.52 -3.68 5.52
C LYS A 8 22.62 -2.45 5.54
N CYS A 9 21.67 -2.35 6.46
CA CYS A 9 20.78 -1.20 6.64
C CYS A 9 21.60 0.02 7.12
N GLY A 10 22.59 -0.13 7.99
CA GLY A 10 23.52 0.94 8.37
C GLY A 10 24.39 1.45 7.21
N GLN A 11 24.95 0.57 6.38
CA GLN A 11 25.70 0.96 5.18
C GLN A 11 24.78 1.55 4.10
N MET A 12 23.55 1.02 3.97
CA MET A 12 22.52 1.60 3.10
C MET A 12 22.11 2.99 3.57
N MET A 13 21.92 3.23 4.87
CA MET A 13 21.54 4.54 5.41
C MET A 13 22.62 5.60 5.16
N LEU A 14 23.90 5.22 5.11
CA LEU A 14 24.98 6.12 4.70
C LEU A 14 24.90 6.46 3.21
N ASN A 15 24.70 5.47 2.35
CA ASN A 15 24.54 5.70 0.90
C ASN A 15 23.21 6.41 0.59
N LEU A 16 22.16 6.10 1.35
CA LEU A 16 20.85 6.71 1.26
C LEU A 16 20.93 8.14 1.77
N ALA A 17 21.67 8.47 2.84
CA ALA A 17 21.89 9.85 3.24
C ALA A 17 22.62 10.67 2.17
N ASP A 18 23.51 10.05 1.39
CA ASP A 18 24.21 10.71 0.28
C ASP A 18 23.34 10.84 -0.99
N ASP A 19 22.53 9.84 -1.33
CA ASP A 19 21.57 9.88 -2.47
C ASP A 19 20.31 10.72 -2.15
N ILE A 20 19.84 10.69 -0.90
CA ILE A 20 18.75 11.53 -0.38
C ILE A 20 19.19 12.98 -0.28
N ARG A 21 20.46 13.28 0.05
CA ARG A 21 20.99 14.65 0.01
C ARG A 21 20.90 15.28 -1.39
N VAL A 22 20.86 14.47 -2.44
CA VAL A 22 20.68 14.94 -3.82
C VAL A 22 19.20 15.15 -4.17
N PHE A 23 18.26 14.49 -3.48
CA PHE A 23 16.81 14.60 -3.73
C PHE A 23 16.04 15.50 -2.74
N ILE A 24 16.56 15.74 -1.54
CA ILE A 24 15.90 16.55 -0.51
C ILE A 24 16.48 17.96 -0.51
N TYR A 25 15.76 18.88 -1.16
CA TYR A 25 15.95 20.31 -0.91
C TYR A 25 14.65 21.06 -0.57
N THR A 26 13.51 20.38 -0.30
CA THR A 26 12.24 21.11 -0.05
C THR A 26 11.25 20.51 0.96
N GLN A 27 11.51 19.37 1.61
CA GLN A 27 10.54 18.78 2.56
C GLN A 27 11.20 18.55 3.93
N THR A 28 10.65 19.17 4.98
CA THR A 28 11.02 18.87 6.36
C THR A 28 10.64 17.42 6.66
N ASP A 29 11.60 16.60 7.07
CA ASP A 29 11.34 15.20 7.45
C ASP A 29 10.23 15.16 8.50
N ALA A 30 9.11 14.52 8.18
CA ALA A 30 8.04 14.29 9.14
C ALA A 30 8.49 13.17 10.09
N TYR A 31 8.16 13.24 11.38
CA TYR A 31 8.39 12.14 12.30
C TYR A 31 7.04 11.53 12.69
N PHE A 32 6.64 10.46 12.01
CA PHE A 32 5.34 9.83 12.27
C PHE A 32 5.33 9.01 13.56
N SER A 33 4.36 9.27 14.44
CA SER A 33 4.18 8.55 15.70
C SER A 33 3.36 7.27 15.52
N THR A 34 2.44 7.25 14.55
CA THR A 34 1.62 6.06 14.24
C THR A 34 1.66 5.75 12.76
N PHE A 35 1.91 4.48 12.45
CA PHE A 35 1.75 3.92 11.11
C PHE A 35 0.47 3.09 11.04
N VAL A 36 -0.34 3.33 10.02
CA VAL A 36 -1.60 2.61 9.80
C VAL A 36 -1.47 1.81 8.51
N PHE A 37 -1.26 0.52 8.64
CA PHE A 37 -1.19 -0.39 7.51
C PHE A 37 -2.59 -0.60 6.97
N MET A 38 -2.74 -0.43 5.66
CA MET A 38 -4.01 -0.36 4.99
C MET A 38 -4.00 -1.24 3.74
N ASP A 39 -5.10 -1.96 3.54
CA ASP A 39 -5.39 -2.70 2.33
C ASP A 39 -6.88 -2.60 1.99
N ILE A 40 -7.20 -2.54 0.70
CA ILE A 40 -8.57 -2.49 0.18
C ILE A 40 -8.85 -3.68 -0.74
N GLY A 41 -9.78 -4.53 -0.31
CA GLY A 41 -10.46 -5.47 -1.19
C GLY A 41 -11.45 -4.75 -2.11
N THR A 42 -11.44 -5.07 -3.40
CA THR A 42 -12.33 -4.41 -4.38
C THR A 42 -13.00 -5.40 -5.32
N THR A 43 -14.04 -4.93 -6.02
CA THR A 43 -14.72 -5.71 -7.08
C THR A 43 -13.84 -6.05 -8.29
N GLY A 44 -12.64 -5.46 -8.41
CA GLY A 44 -11.72 -5.71 -9.52
C GLY A 44 -10.71 -4.58 -9.70
N LEU A 45 -9.83 -4.71 -10.69
CA LEU A 45 -8.80 -3.71 -10.96
C LEU A 45 -9.37 -2.46 -11.66
N PRO A 46 -8.91 -1.25 -11.32
CA PRO A 46 -9.32 -0.04 -12.00
C PRO A 46 -8.86 -0.06 -13.47
N THR A 47 -9.75 0.33 -14.37
CA THR A 47 -9.45 0.58 -15.79
C THR A 47 -10.14 1.87 -16.24
N HIS A 48 -9.81 2.36 -17.43
CA HIS A 48 -10.49 3.55 -17.99
C HIS A 48 -12.02 3.38 -18.09
N GLN A 49 -12.54 2.15 -18.14
CA GLN A 49 -13.97 1.86 -18.30
C GLN A 49 -14.60 1.29 -17.02
N PHE A 50 -13.80 1.04 -15.97
CA PHE A 50 -14.26 0.38 -14.76
C PHE A 50 -13.69 1.05 -13.53
N HIS A 51 -14.58 1.59 -12.71
CA HIS A 51 -14.27 2.11 -11.39
C HIS A 51 -14.70 1.09 -10.33
N PRO A 52 -13.76 0.47 -9.61
CA PRO A 52 -14.10 -0.55 -8.64
C PRO A 52 -14.84 0.02 -7.43
N ASN A 53 -15.64 -0.83 -6.79
CA ASN A 53 -16.17 -0.56 -5.47
C ASN A 53 -15.35 -1.30 -4.43
N ILE A 54 -15.23 -0.68 -3.26
CA ILE A 54 -14.63 -1.29 -2.08
C ILE A 54 -15.58 -2.40 -1.58
N THR A 55 -15.02 -3.57 -1.28
CA THR A 55 -15.72 -4.71 -0.70
C THR A 55 -15.21 -5.05 0.69
N GLU A 56 -13.96 -4.69 0.98
CA GLU A 56 -13.31 -4.86 2.28
C GLU A 56 -12.30 -3.73 2.47
N LEU A 57 -12.21 -3.18 3.68
CA LEU A 57 -11.18 -2.24 4.12
C LEU A 57 -10.58 -2.77 5.40
N SER A 58 -9.25 -2.76 5.49
CA SER A 58 -8.53 -3.05 6.73
C SER A 58 -7.60 -1.89 7.07
N LEU A 59 -7.60 -1.47 8.33
CA LEU A 59 -6.67 -0.50 8.93
C LEU A 59 -6.08 -1.10 10.20
N LEU A 60 -4.77 -1.38 10.19
CA LEU A 60 -4.00 -1.86 11.34
C LEU A 60 -3.05 -0.75 11.80
N ALA A 61 -3.40 -0.08 12.89
CA ALA A 61 -2.64 1.02 13.44
C ALA A 61 -1.69 0.56 14.55
N ILE A 62 -0.44 0.97 14.43
CA ILE A 62 0.67 0.56 15.30
C ILE A 62 1.57 1.78 15.55
N SER A 63 1.96 2.02 16.81
CA SER A 63 2.91 3.09 17.09
C SER A 63 4.29 2.77 16.52
N ARG A 64 5.07 3.81 16.21
CA ARG A 64 6.47 3.63 15.80
C ARG A 64 7.25 2.79 16.81
N ASP A 65 7.15 3.15 18.08
CA ASP A 65 7.89 2.48 19.17
C ASP A 65 7.63 0.95 19.17
N ALA A 66 6.39 0.50 18.91
CA ALA A 66 6.06 -0.92 18.80
C ALA A 66 6.78 -1.64 17.66
N LEU A 67 6.83 -0.96 16.51
CA LEU A 67 7.44 -1.48 15.30
C LEU A 67 8.96 -1.52 15.41
N GLU A 68 9.55 -0.66 16.23
CA GLU A 68 10.99 -0.64 16.52
C GLU A 68 11.39 -1.65 17.60
N ASP A 69 10.60 -1.81 18.67
CA ASP A 69 11.01 -2.58 19.86
C ASP A 69 10.72 -4.08 19.79
N GLU A 70 9.59 -4.50 19.20
CA GLU A 70 9.18 -5.91 19.30
C GLU A 70 9.93 -6.86 18.33
N LYS A 71 9.88 -8.18 18.56
CA LYS A 71 10.54 -9.16 17.65
C LYS A 71 9.61 -9.70 16.56
N ASP A 72 8.31 -9.59 16.77
CA ASP A 72 7.25 -10.05 15.88
C ASP A 72 6.21 -8.94 15.73
N VAL A 73 5.15 -9.16 14.96
CA VAL A 73 3.99 -8.29 14.84
C VAL A 73 3.52 -7.80 16.23
N PRO A 74 3.50 -6.47 16.50
CA PRO A 74 3.28 -5.93 17.84
C PRO A 74 2.03 -6.46 18.52
N ARG A 75 2.08 -6.73 19.82
CA ARG A 75 0.86 -7.18 20.52
C ARG A 75 -0.19 -6.07 20.64
N TYR A 76 0.23 -4.82 20.76
CA TYR A 76 -0.70 -3.69 20.85
C TYR A 76 -0.95 -3.09 19.47
N GLN A 77 -2.17 -3.26 18.97
CA GLN A 77 -2.61 -2.74 17.68
C GLN A 77 -4.07 -2.29 17.81
N ASN A 78 -4.41 -1.18 17.17
CA ASN A 78 -5.80 -0.84 16.93
C ASN A 78 -6.16 -1.33 15.54
N LYS A 79 -7.31 -2.01 15.40
CA LYS A 79 -7.76 -2.57 14.12
C LYS A 79 -9.15 -2.07 13.79
N LEU A 80 -9.35 -1.67 12.54
CA LEU A 80 -10.66 -1.45 11.94
C LEU A 80 -10.74 -2.28 10.66
N VAL A 81 -11.65 -3.25 10.62
CA VAL A 81 -11.89 -4.09 9.43
C VAL A 81 -13.37 -4.01 9.10
N LEU A 82 -13.68 -3.53 7.90
CA LEU A 82 -15.05 -3.27 7.44
C LEU A 82 -15.31 -3.96 6.11
N CYS A 83 -16.46 -4.61 6.01
CA CYS A 83 -16.96 -5.21 4.77
C CYS A 83 -18.05 -4.31 4.18
N PHE A 84 -18.05 -4.15 2.87
CA PHE A 84 -19.00 -3.29 2.18
C PHE A 84 -19.73 -4.02 1.08
N HIS A 85 -21.03 -3.79 0.98
CA HIS A 85 -21.78 -4.23 -0.18
C HIS A 85 -21.42 -3.35 -1.38
N PRO A 86 -20.89 -3.92 -2.49
CA PRO A 86 -20.49 -3.13 -3.64
C PRO A 86 -21.72 -2.72 -4.46
N ARG A 87 -22.46 -1.71 -3.97
CA ARG A 87 -23.56 -1.06 -4.67
C ARG A 87 -22.97 -0.19 -5.78
N GLY A 88 -22.54 -0.82 -6.87
CA GLY A 88 -22.10 -0.09 -8.05
C GLY A 88 -23.23 0.83 -8.51
N GLY A 89 -22.91 2.11 -8.71
CA GLY A 89 -23.85 3.05 -9.30
C GLY A 89 -24.38 2.50 -10.63
N MET A 90 -25.61 2.00 -10.64
CA MET A 90 -26.38 1.78 -11.86
C MET A 90 -26.81 3.14 -12.47
N ARG A 91 -25.91 4.11 -12.55
CA ARG A 91 -26.10 5.33 -13.33
C ARG A 91 -25.26 5.19 -14.59
N GLY A 92 -25.87 4.62 -15.63
CA GLY A 92 -25.37 4.77 -17.01
C GLY A 92 -25.23 3.49 -17.83
N LEU A 93 -25.26 2.29 -17.24
CA LEU A 93 -25.31 1.06 -18.04
C LEU A 93 -26.76 0.82 -18.50
N PRO A 94 -27.03 0.76 -19.83
CA PRO A 94 -28.35 0.42 -20.30
C PRO A 94 -28.73 -0.94 -19.73
N ALA A 95 -29.96 -1.02 -19.19
CA ALA A 95 -30.55 -2.17 -18.51
C ALA A 95 -30.69 -3.46 -19.36
N LYS A 96 -29.95 -3.56 -20.47
CA LYS A 96 -29.89 -4.69 -21.40
C LYS A 96 -28.56 -5.43 -21.41
N ILE A 97 -27.53 -4.99 -20.68
CA ILE A 97 -26.37 -5.85 -20.41
C ILE A 97 -26.76 -6.79 -19.26
N SER A 98 -27.42 -7.85 -19.69
CA SER A 98 -27.65 -9.14 -19.05
C SER A 98 -27.07 -9.30 -17.64
N ARG A 99 -27.95 -9.69 -16.71
CA ARG A 99 -27.72 -10.26 -15.37
C ARG A 99 -26.84 -11.54 -15.37
N ARG A 100 -25.94 -11.70 -16.35
CA ARG A 100 -25.09 -12.86 -16.61
C ARG A 100 -23.67 -12.53 -17.11
N SER A 101 -23.22 -11.28 -17.16
CA SER A 101 -21.90 -10.98 -17.73
C SER A 101 -21.18 -9.77 -17.13
N CYS A 102 -21.03 -9.72 -15.81
CA CYS A 102 -19.94 -8.98 -15.15
C CYS A 102 -19.44 -9.83 -13.97
N VAL A 103 -19.01 -11.07 -14.25
CA VAL A 103 -18.11 -11.76 -13.34
C VAL A 103 -16.72 -11.32 -13.76
N VAL A 104 -16.19 -10.31 -13.09
CA VAL A 104 -14.78 -9.91 -13.24
C VAL A 104 -13.96 -11.08 -12.70
N PRO A 105 -12.95 -11.61 -13.43
CA PRO A 105 -12.19 -12.79 -12.99
C PRO A 105 -11.48 -12.61 -11.63
N TYR A 106 -11.29 -11.37 -11.18
CA TYR A 106 -10.77 -11.05 -9.84
C TYR A 106 -11.74 -11.33 -8.68
N GLN A 107 -13.04 -11.48 -8.94
CA GLN A 107 -14.05 -11.81 -7.91
C GLN A 107 -13.83 -13.20 -7.30
N TYR A 108 -13.02 -14.07 -7.92
CA TYR A 108 -12.68 -15.38 -7.37
C TYR A 108 -11.56 -15.35 -6.33
N PHE A 109 -10.72 -14.31 -6.30
CA PHE A 109 -9.52 -14.30 -5.45
C PHE A 109 -9.80 -13.87 -4.00
N LEU A 110 -10.78 -12.99 -3.77
CA LEU A 110 -11.11 -12.47 -2.44
C LEU A 110 -12.20 -13.28 -1.72
N GLU A 111 -12.83 -14.26 -2.39
CA GLU A 111 -14.06 -14.95 -1.96
C GLU A 111 -15.28 -14.04 -1.66
N LEU A 112 -15.10 -12.72 -1.66
CA LEU A 112 -16.11 -11.69 -1.44
C LEU A 112 -16.87 -11.34 -2.74
N ASN A 113 -18.20 -11.38 -2.65
CA ASN A 113 -19.07 -11.12 -3.78
C ASN A 113 -20.40 -10.49 -3.34
N TYR A 114 -21.17 -10.02 -4.32
CA TYR A 114 -22.45 -9.36 -4.07
C TYR A 114 -23.42 -10.20 -3.20
N LYS A 115 -23.35 -11.55 -3.26
CA LYS A 115 -24.25 -12.43 -2.52
C LYS A 115 -23.86 -12.56 -1.04
N ASN A 116 -22.58 -12.72 -0.72
CA ASN A 116 -22.16 -12.84 0.69
C ASN A 116 -22.09 -11.48 1.40
N LEU A 117 -21.97 -10.38 0.65
CA LEU A 117 -21.99 -9.02 1.18
C LEU A 117 -23.37 -8.37 1.14
N CYS A 118 -24.45 -9.08 0.77
CA CYS A 118 -25.77 -8.47 0.52
C CYS A 118 -26.42 -7.80 1.74
N ASN A 119 -26.00 -8.20 2.95
CA ASN A 119 -26.49 -7.65 4.22
C ASN A 119 -25.53 -6.62 4.83
N GLN A 120 -24.45 -6.27 4.13
CA GLN A 120 -23.56 -5.18 4.52
C GLN A 120 -24.09 -3.85 3.94
N GLU A 121 -23.70 -2.74 4.55
CA GLU A 121 -23.94 -1.42 3.94
C GLU A 121 -22.89 -1.11 2.87
N ASP A 122 -23.20 -0.14 2.01
CA ASP A 122 -22.21 0.41 1.08
C ASP A 122 -21.23 1.36 1.78
N PHE A 123 -20.19 1.79 1.04
CA PHE A 123 -19.26 2.78 1.55
C PHE A 123 -19.97 4.15 1.59
N ASP A 124 -20.49 4.50 2.76
CA ASP A 124 -21.35 5.66 2.98
C ASP A 124 -20.70 6.72 3.89
N VAL A 125 -21.49 7.70 4.31
CA VAL A 125 -21.03 8.76 5.22
C VAL A 125 -20.60 8.21 6.59
N LEU A 126 -21.26 7.16 7.07
CA LEU A 126 -20.96 6.55 8.37
C LEU A 126 -19.63 5.79 8.32
N ALA A 127 -19.34 5.11 7.21
CA ALA A 127 -18.04 4.48 6.97
C ALA A 127 -16.90 5.50 7.04
N VAL A 128 -17.06 6.67 6.42
CA VAL A 128 -16.06 7.74 6.49
C VAL A 128 -15.92 8.30 7.91
N GLU A 129 -17.02 8.44 8.64
CA GLU A 129 -17.00 8.88 10.04
C GLU A 129 -16.32 7.87 10.95
N GLU A 130 -16.50 6.57 10.72
CA GLU A 130 -15.83 5.50 11.45
C GLU A 130 -14.31 5.53 11.23
N ILE A 131 -13.86 5.67 9.97
CA ILE A 131 -12.44 5.85 9.64
C ILE A 131 -11.89 7.11 10.32
N GLN A 132 -12.60 8.24 10.23
CA GLN A 132 -12.18 9.51 10.83
C GLN A 132 -12.08 9.42 12.36
N LEU A 133 -13.04 8.76 13.02
CA LEU A 133 -13.00 8.54 14.47
C LEU A 133 -11.88 7.59 14.87
N PHE A 134 -11.64 6.53 14.10
CA PHE A 134 -10.52 5.61 14.30
C PHE A 134 -9.19 6.36 14.27
N LEU A 135 -8.95 7.17 13.24
CA LEU A 135 -7.72 7.95 13.08
C LEU A 135 -7.52 8.97 14.22
N ARG A 136 -8.58 9.63 14.69
CA ARG A 136 -8.50 10.60 15.79
C ARG A 136 -8.20 9.97 17.16
N ARG A 137 -8.25 8.64 17.29
CA ARG A 137 -7.84 7.94 18.52
C ARG A 137 -6.36 7.59 18.54
N LEU A 138 -5.66 7.72 17.41
CA LEU A 138 -4.26 7.37 17.27
C LEU A 138 -3.35 8.54 17.67
N GLU A 139 -2.09 8.23 18.01
CA GLU A 139 -1.10 9.26 18.33
C GLU A 139 -0.57 9.90 17.03
N PRO A 140 -0.77 11.21 16.82
CA PRO A 140 -0.25 11.92 15.66
C PRO A 140 1.25 12.27 15.78
N PRO A 141 1.97 12.43 14.64
CA PRO A 141 1.47 12.42 13.26
C PRO A 141 1.20 11.01 12.72
N ILE A 142 0.21 10.88 11.83
CA ILE A 142 -0.26 9.60 11.27
C ILE A 142 0.17 9.44 9.81
N CYS A 143 0.69 8.27 9.44
CA CYS A 143 0.97 7.88 8.06
C CYS A 143 0.27 6.57 7.69
N LEU A 144 -0.59 6.61 6.66
CA LEU A 144 -1.17 5.41 6.05
C LEU A 144 -0.13 4.70 5.18
N ILE A 145 -0.01 3.39 5.30
CA ILE A 145 0.95 2.56 4.58
C ILE A 145 0.19 1.49 3.80
N ALA A 146 0.31 1.50 2.47
CA ALA A 146 -0.29 0.49 1.60
C ALA A 146 0.71 -0.01 0.57
N HIS A 147 0.49 -1.20 0.00
CA HIS A 147 1.35 -1.78 -1.03
C HIS A 147 0.80 -1.47 -2.42
N ASN A 148 1.56 -0.72 -3.23
CA ASN A 148 1.06 -0.12 -4.47
C ASN A 148 -0.08 0.88 -4.24
N GLY A 149 -0.16 1.43 -3.01
CA GLY A 149 -1.23 2.32 -2.58
C GLY A 149 -1.35 3.61 -3.40
N PHE A 150 -0.26 4.16 -3.93
CA PHE A 150 -0.33 5.38 -4.75
C PHE A 150 -1.07 5.16 -6.07
N LYS A 151 -1.15 3.92 -6.56
CA LYS A 151 -1.82 3.57 -7.82
C LYS A 151 -3.10 2.75 -7.61
N PHE A 152 -3.43 2.41 -6.37
CA PHE A 152 -4.53 1.51 -6.07
C PHE A 152 -5.35 1.99 -4.85
N ASP A 153 -4.91 1.70 -3.63
CA ASP A 153 -5.71 1.91 -2.41
C ASP A 153 -6.07 3.38 -2.18
N PHE A 154 -5.09 4.28 -2.23
CA PHE A 154 -5.32 5.69 -1.89
C PHE A 154 -6.21 6.42 -2.90
N PRO A 155 -6.01 6.28 -4.24
CA PRO A 155 -6.96 6.81 -5.23
C PRO A 155 -8.40 6.31 -5.02
N ILE A 156 -8.57 5.00 -4.77
CA ILE A 156 -9.88 4.38 -4.59
C ILE A 156 -10.55 4.90 -3.32
N LEU A 157 -9.82 4.93 -2.19
CA LEU A 157 -10.32 5.48 -0.93
C LEU A 157 -10.74 6.94 -1.09
N ASN A 158 -9.87 7.79 -1.65
CA ASN A 158 -10.15 9.21 -1.84
C ASN A 158 -11.36 9.42 -2.74
N SER A 159 -11.46 8.70 -3.86
CA SER A 159 -12.62 8.78 -4.74
C SER A 159 -13.91 8.46 -3.98
N LYS A 160 -13.92 7.40 -3.16
CA LYS A 160 -15.11 7.03 -2.37
C LYS A 160 -15.44 8.05 -1.29
N ILE A 161 -14.43 8.57 -0.58
CA ILE A 161 -14.62 9.64 0.40
C ILE A 161 -15.21 10.90 -0.27
N TRP A 162 -14.69 11.28 -1.44
CA TRP A 162 -15.15 12.47 -2.16
C TRP A 162 -16.55 12.30 -2.74
N ASP A 163 -16.91 11.09 -3.18
CA ASP A 163 -18.27 10.77 -3.62
C ASP A 163 -19.31 11.04 -2.50
N VAL A 164 -18.96 10.79 -1.23
CA VAL A 164 -19.91 10.91 -0.10
C VAL A 164 -19.76 12.17 0.77
N LYS A 165 -18.56 12.76 0.89
CA LYS A 165 -18.29 13.96 1.72
C LYS A 165 -17.85 15.18 0.90
N GLY A 166 -17.62 15.02 -0.41
CA GLY A 166 -17.14 16.08 -1.31
C GLY A 166 -15.62 16.16 -1.43
N GLU A 167 -15.14 16.68 -2.57
CA GLU A 167 -13.71 16.73 -2.96
C GLU A 167 -12.81 17.54 -2.00
N CYS A 168 -13.39 18.40 -1.16
CA CYS A 168 -12.65 19.18 -0.16
C CYS A 168 -12.48 18.46 1.18
N TYR A 169 -13.13 17.30 1.38
CA TYR A 169 -13.02 16.55 2.63
C TYR A 169 -11.63 15.94 2.79
N ARG A 170 -11.08 16.03 4.02
CA ARG A 170 -9.74 15.54 4.38
C ARG A 170 -9.87 14.69 5.63
N LEU A 171 -9.22 13.53 5.64
CA LEU A 171 -9.02 12.79 6.87
C LEU A 171 -7.93 13.49 7.68
N VAL A 172 -8.25 13.79 8.92
CA VAL A 172 -7.33 14.49 9.84
C VAL A 172 -7.07 13.68 11.10
N ASP A 173 -5.94 13.95 11.74
CA ASP A 173 -5.61 13.36 13.04
C ASP A 173 -6.28 14.10 14.21
N SER A 174 -5.92 13.75 15.45
CA SER A 174 -6.47 14.37 16.65
C SER A 174 -6.05 15.84 16.85
N ARG A 175 -4.96 16.29 16.20
CA ARG A 175 -4.48 17.68 16.16
C ARG A 175 -5.14 18.49 15.04
N GLY A 176 -5.89 17.84 14.14
CA GLY A 176 -6.53 18.47 12.99
C GLY A 176 -5.61 18.57 11.76
N GLU A 177 -4.44 17.94 11.81
CA GLU A 177 -3.50 17.89 10.70
C GLU A 177 -3.89 16.78 9.71
N GLU A 178 -3.65 17.02 8.43
CA GLU A 178 -4.00 16.06 7.39
C GLU A 178 -3.15 14.78 7.49
N VAL A 179 -3.81 13.62 7.37
CA VAL A 179 -3.14 12.33 7.37
C VAL A 179 -2.24 12.18 6.14
N ALA A 180 -1.01 11.72 6.36
CA ALA A 180 -0.06 11.40 5.30
C ALA A 180 -0.23 9.96 4.81
N CYS A 181 0.40 9.63 3.68
CA CYS A 181 0.45 8.28 3.15
C CYS A 181 1.80 7.97 2.48
N ALA A 182 2.23 6.72 2.55
CA ALA A 182 3.41 6.20 1.85
C ALA A 182 3.14 4.82 1.23
N ASP A 183 3.95 4.45 0.24
CA ASP A 183 3.75 3.25 -0.57
C ASP A 183 4.91 2.27 -0.43
N THR A 184 4.63 1.07 0.07
CA THR A 184 5.65 0.05 0.30
C THR A 184 6.23 -0.50 -1.00
N LEU A 185 5.54 -0.44 -2.14
CA LEU A 185 6.09 -0.89 -3.42
C LEU A 185 7.30 -0.04 -3.83
N HIS A 186 7.22 1.27 -3.64
CA HIS A 186 8.33 2.19 -3.90
C HIS A 186 9.50 1.93 -2.95
N PHE A 187 9.20 1.72 -1.66
CA PHE A 187 10.19 1.35 -0.66
C PHE A 187 10.91 0.04 -1.02
N PHE A 188 10.16 -1.01 -1.33
CA PHE A 188 10.73 -2.31 -1.64
C PHE A 188 11.58 -2.29 -2.91
N ARG A 189 11.20 -1.48 -3.90
CA ARG A 189 12.00 -1.21 -5.11
C ARG A 189 13.26 -0.41 -4.86
N ALA A 190 13.31 0.43 -3.83
CA ALA A 190 14.53 1.12 -3.44
C ALA A 190 15.55 0.16 -2.80
N PHE A 191 15.10 -0.96 -2.25
CA PHE A 191 15.94 -1.92 -1.52
C PHE A 191 15.81 -3.38 -2.03
N PRO A 192 15.96 -3.63 -3.35
CA PRO A 192 15.72 -4.93 -3.96
C PRO A 192 16.65 -6.04 -3.45
N GLN A 193 17.86 -5.68 -3.03
CA GLN A 193 18.88 -6.58 -2.49
C GLN A 193 18.49 -7.24 -1.17
N ILE A 194 17.52 -6.67 -0.45
CA ILE A 194 17.03 -7.22 0.82
C ILE A 194 16.08 -8.38 0.58
N PHE A 195 15.22 -8.26 -0.44
CA PHE A 195 14.22 -9.27 -0.79
C PHE A 195 14.75 -10.33 -1.77
N TYR A 196 15.73 -9.96 -2.58
CA TYR A 196 16.33 -10.82 -3.60
C TYR A 196 17.86 -10.75 -3.46
N PRO A 197 18.45 -11.51 -2.51
CA PRO A 197 19.89 -11.56 -2.36
C PRO A 197 20.52 -11.98 -3.68
N VAL A 198 21.40 -11.14 -4.20
CA VAL A 198 22.10 -11.39 -5.46
C VAL A 198 22.95 -12.64 -5.29
N SER A 199 22.66 -13.68 -6.06
CA SER A 199 23.59 -14.80 -6.23
C SER A 199 24.90 -14.24 -6.79
N PRO A 200 26.09 -14.68 -6.33
CA PRO A 200 27.39 -14.06 -6.66
C PRO A 200 27.73 -14.00 -8.16
N ASN A 201 26.89 -14.57 -9.04
CA ASN A 201 27.07 -14.58 -10.49
C ASN A 201 26.18 -13.56 -11.25
N TYR A 202 25.46 -12.66 -10.58
CA TYR A 202 24.57 -11.70 -11.26
C TYR A 202 25.05 -10.25 -11.10
N SER A 203 25.62 -9.69 -12.17
CA SER A 203 25.80 -8.25 -12.34
C SER A 203 24.50 -7.64 -12.85
N VAL A 204 23.84 -6.79 -12.06
CA VAL A 204 22.74 -5.94 -12.56
C VAL A 204 23.25 -4.50 -12.61
N ASN A 205 23.21 -3.90 -13.78
CA ASN A 205 23.48 -2.47 -13.99
C ASN A 205 22.34 -1.65 -13.37
N LEU A 206 22.54 -1.18 -12.15
CA LEU A 206 21.55 -0.41 -11.38
C LEU A 206 21.61 1.10 -11.70
N SER A 207 21.72 1.49 -12.97
CA SER A 207 22.02 2.90 -13.33
C SER A 207 21.20 3.51 -14.47
N THR A 208 20.12 2.89 -14.96
CA THR A 208 19.49 3.41 -16.21
C THR A 208 17.96 3.53 -16.24
N GLU A 209 17.24 3.55 -15.10
CA GLU A 209 15.78 3.76 -15.11
C GLU A 209 15.31 5.02 -14.34
N ILE A 210 16.12 6.08 -14.29
CA ILE A 210 15.68 7.41 -13.82
C ILE A 210 15.55 8.43 -14.99
N GLY A 211 15.86 8.04 -16.23
CA GLY A 211 15.71 8.92 -17.39
C GLY A 211 14.66 8.44 -18.38
N GLU A 212 13.73 9.33 -18.73
CA GLU A 212 13.01 9.38 -20.01
C GLU A 212 11.67 8.62 -20.14
N LEU A 213 10.60 9.34 -19.76
CA LEU A 213 9.32 9.30 -20.49
C LEU A 213 9.50 9.96 -21.86
N GLN A 214 9.80 9.21 -22.92
CA GLN A 214 9.48 9.59 -24.32
C GLN A 214 9.18 8.37 -25.21
N ILE A 215 8.34 8.59 -26.22
CA ILE A 215 7.64 7.58 -27.04
C ILE A 215 8.47 7.15 -28.28
N SER A 216 8.58 5.82 -28.47
CA SER A 216 8.70 5.02 -29.74
C SER A 216 10.06 4.95 -30.49
N PRO A 217 10.34 3.97 -31.41
CA PRO A 217 9.58 2.78 -31.92
C PRO A 217 10.43 1.45 -31.95
N PRO A 218 10.10 0.38 -32.75
CA PRO A 218 10.13 -1.02 -32.30
C PRO A 218 11.54 -1.65 -32.18
N VAL A 219 11.72 -2.50 -31.17
CA VAL A 219 12.96 -3.23 -30.87
C VAL A 219 13.01 -4.56 -31.65
N PRO A 220 14.16 -4.97 -32.23
CA PRO A 220 14.30 -6.27 -32.89
C PRO A 220 14.19 -7.43 -31.89
N GLU A 221 13.55 -8.51 -32.32
CA GLU A 221 13.53 -9.82 -31.64
C GLU A 221 14.96 -10.34 -31.47
N ASP A 222 15.40 -10.48 -30.22
CA ASP A 222 16.50 -11.33 -29.69
C ASP A 222 17.30 -10.65 -28.55
N ALA A 223 16.60 -9.97 -27.62
CA ALA A 223 17.18 -9.58 -26.33
C ALA A 223 16.87 -10.66 -25.27
N PRO A 224 17.86 -11.13 -24.47
CA PRO A 224 17.59 -12.01 -23.34
C PRO A 224 16.64 -11.31 -22.37
N SER A 225 15.52 -11.97 -22.04
CA SER A 225 14.49 -11.38 -21.20
C SER A 225 15.08 -10.84 -19.90
N THR A 226 15.00 -9.53 -19.71
CA THR A 226 15.25 -8.92 -18.41
C THR A 226 14.20 -9.49 -17.46
N GLN A 227 14.57 -10.51 -16.67
CA GLN A 227 13.71 -11.04 -15.61
C GLN A 227 13.46 -9.93 -14.59
N THR A 228 12.36 -9.21 -14.77
CA THR A 228 11.89 -8.20 -13.83
C THR A 228 11.54 -8.90 -12.53
N ARG A 229 12.25 -8.55 -11.45
CA ARG A 229 11.99 -9.11 -10.11
C ARG A 229 10.56 -8.73 -9.70
N PRO A 230 9.70 -9.70 -9.34
CA PRO A 230 8.29 -9.40 -9.14
C PRO A 230 8.02 -8.90 -7.72
N PHE A 231 7.88 -7.59 -7.52
CA PHE A 231 7.62 -6.95 -6.22
C PHE A 231 6.17 -7.09 -5.72
N ALA A 232 5.42 -8.09 -6.16
CA ALA A 232 4.12 -8.38 -5.58
C ALA A 232 4.29 -8.80 -4.11
N LEU A 233 3.35 -8.41 -3.25
CA LEU A 233 3.41 -8.64 -1.81
C LEU A 233 3.66 -10.11 -1.47
N GLU A 234 2.90 -11.03 -2.06
CA GLU A 234 3.03 -12.48 -1.88
C GLU A 234 4.43 -12.99 -2.25
N ASN A 235 5.00 -12.51 -3.36
CA ASN A 235 6.34 -12.89 -3.80
C ASN A 235 7.40 -12.39 -2.82
N LEU A 236 7.31 -11.13 -2.40
CA LEU A 236 8.25 -10.56 -1.43
C LEU A 236 8.18 -11.30 -0.10
N TYR A 237 6.97 -11.57 0.39
CA TYR A 237 6.74 -12.32 1.62
C TYR A 237 7.34 -13.73 1.54
N THR A 238 7.01 -14.48 0.49
CA THR A 238 7.51 -15.84 0.29
C THR A 238 9.03 -15.87 0.18
N ASN A 239 9.65 -14.90 -0.50
CA ASN A 239 11.10 -14.83 -0.62
C ASN A 239 11.81 -14.53 0.71
N VAL A 240 11.21 -13.71 1.57
CA VAL A 240 11.80 -13.36 2.88
C VAL A 240 11.59 -14.47 3.91
N PHE A 241 10.39 -15.04 3.97
CA PHE A 241 9.99 -15.95 5.05
C PHE A 241 9.99 -17.44 4.65
N GLY A 242 10.16 -17.75 3.36
CA GLY A 242 10.22 -19.12 2.84
C GLY A 242 8.85 -19.80 2.67
N GLU A 243 7.76 -19.10 2.97
CA GLU A 243 6.38 -19.60 2.90
C GLU A 243 5.42 -18.48 2.48
N PRO A 244 4.30 -18.79 1.80
CA PRO A 244 3.25 -17.82 1.54
C PRO A 244 2.55 -17.41 2.85
N HIS A 245 2.02 -16.20 2.93
CA HIS A 245 1.25 -15.80 4.11
C HIS A 245 -0.16 -16.43 4.11
N HIS A 246 -0.56 -16.98 5.25
CA HIS A 246 -1.74 -17.85 5.37
C HIS A 246 -3.11 -17.20 5.08
N ALA A 247 -3.20 -15.88 5.15
CA ALA A 247 -4.45 -15.13 4.94
C ALA A 247 -4.34 -14.20 3.72
N ALA A 248 -3.61 -14.63 2.70
CA ALA A 248 -3.47 -13.87 1.46
C ALA A 248 -4.84 -13.56 0.85
N HIS A 249 -4.96 -12.35 0.30
CA HIS A 249 -6.20 -11.85 -0.32
C HIS A 249 -7.33 -11.57 0.68
N THR A 250 -7.02 -11.49 1.96
CA THR A 250 -7.88 -10.80 2.94
C THR A 250 -7.23 -9.48 3.26
N ALA A 251 -8.01 -8.40 3.38
CA ALA A 251 -7.43 -7.08 3.62
C ALA A 251 -6.61 -7.03 4.93
N GLU A 252 -7.06 -7.74 5.97
CA GLU A 252 -6.30 -7.86 7.22
C GLU A 252 -5.01 -8.69 7.05
N GLY A 253 -5.09 -9.81 6.33
CA GLY A 253 -3.93 -10.68 6.08
C GLY A 253 -2.81 -9.99 5.31
N ASP A 254 -3.18 -9.18 4.32
CA ASP A 254 -2.24 -8.40 3.50
C ASP A 254 -1.61 -7.26 4.32
N CYS A 255 -2.38 -6.63 5.22
CA CYS A 255 -1.82 -5.68 6.21
C CYS A 255 -0.78 -6.36 7.12
N ILE A 256 -1.07 -7.56 7.64
CA ILE A 256 -0.14 -8.31 8.50
C ILE A 256 1.13 -8.69 7.74
N ALA A 257 1.01 -9.08 6.47
CA ALA A 257 2.16 -9.35 5.60
C ALA A 257 3.04 -8.12 5.40
N MET A 258 2.44 -6.95 5.15
CA MET A 258 3.16 -5.67 5.07
C MET A 258 3.87 -5.33 6.38
N ILE A 259 3.23 -5.48 7.54
CA ILE A 259 3.84 -5.23 8.85
C ILE A 259 5.09 -6.10 9.02
N ARG A 260 5.01 -7.40 8.69
CA ARG A 260 6.15 -8.31 8.78
C ARG A 260 7.31 -7.91 7.86
N LEU A 261 7.03 -7.54 6.61
CA LEU A 261 8.05 -7.09 5.66
C LEU A 261 8.70 -5.77 6.09
N VAL A 262 7.91 -4.78 6.50
CA VAL A 262 8.42 -3.49 6.98
C VAL A 262 9.30 -3.68 8.22
N ARG A 263 8.87 -4.51 9.17
CA ARG A 263 9.68 -4.84 10.35
C ARG A 263 10.96 -5.60 10.02
N TYR A 264 10.94 -6.48 9.03
CA TYR A 264 12.13 -7.19 8.58
C TYR A 264 13.23 -6.23 8.09
N LEU A 265 12.82 -5.06 7.56
CA LEU A 265 13.73 -4.01 7.10
C LEU A 265 14.23 -3.12 8.24
N GLY A 266 13.48 -3.03 9.34
CA GLY A 266 13.87 -2.30 10.54
C GLY A 266 13.76 -0.77 10.36
N SER A 267 14.61 -0.04 11.09
CA SER A 267 14.53 1.42 11.20
C SER A 267 14.67 2.18 9.88
N CYS A 268 15.38 1.62 8.88
CA CYS A 268 15.46 2.25 7.56
C CYS A 268 14.09 2.37 6.86
N ALA A 269 13.11 1.54 7.20
CA ALA A 269 11.75 1.68 6.68
C ALA A 269 11.07 2.96 7.18
N PHE A 270 11.18 3.25 8.48
CA PHE A 270 10.50 4.40 9.07
C PHE A 270 11.12 5.71 8.60
N SER A 271 12.45 5.80 8.53
CA SER A 271 13.14 6.97 7.96
C SER A 271 12.81 7.18 6.48
N TRP A 272 12.59 6.11 5.71
CA TRP A 272 12.12 6.23 4.34
C TRP A 272 10.69 6.79 4.29
N PHE A 273 9.76 6.27 5.10
CA PHE A 273 8.40 6.82 5.16
C PHE A 273 8.36 8.29 5.60
N ASP A 274 9.20 8.66 6.56
CA ASP A 274 9.36 10.03 7.07
C ASP A 274 9.75 11.02 5.94
N SER A 275 10.53 10.57 4.97
CA SER A 275 11.05 11.42 3.88
C SER A 275 10.25 11.32 2.56
N THR A 276 9.56 10.21 2.30
CA THR A 276 8.87 9.98 1.01
C THR A 276 7.35 10.00 1.08
N HIS A 277 6.79 10.39 2.22
CA HIS A 277 5.34 10.51 2.40
C HIS A 277 4.73 11.60 1.49
N ARG A 278 3.44 11.44 1.22
CA ARG A 278 2.62 12.42 0.50
C ARG A 278 1.38 12.72 1.34
N ARG A 279 0.76 13.88 1.12
CA ARG A 279 -0.55 14.16 1.72
C ARG A 279 -1.59 13.25 1.08
N LEU A 280 -2.42 12.61 1.90
CA LEU A 280 -3.39 11.63 1.40
C LEU A 280 -4.31 12.26 0.35
N SER A 281 -4.82 13.48 0.57
CA SER A 281 -5.75 14.11 -0.37
C SER A 281 -5.16 14.55 -1.70
N HIS A 282 -3.84 14.56 -1.82
CA HIS A 282 -3.16 14.88 -3.09
C HIS A 282 -3.05 13.66 -4.01
N ILE A 283 -3.41 12.47 -3.53
CA ILE A 283 -3.41 11.24 -4.34
C ILE A 283 -4.72 11.13 -5.11
N ARG A 284 -4.62 10.96 -6.43
CA ARG A 284 -5.75 10.89 -7.37
C ARG A 284 -5.67 9.63 -8.22
#